data_AF-A0A4R5C599-F1
#
_entry.id   AF-A0A4R5C599-F1
#
_cell.length_a   1.000
_cell.length_b   1.000
_cell.length_c   1.000
_cell.angle_alpha   90.00
_cell.angle_beta   90.00
_cell.angle_gamma   90.00
#
_symmetry.space_group_name_H-M   'P 1'
#
loop_
_entity.id
_entity.type
_entity.pdbx_description
1 polymer ?
#
loop_
_entity_poly.entity_id
_entity_poly.type
_entity_poly.pdbx_seq_one_letter_code
_entity_poly.pdbx_strand_id
1 'polypeptide(L)' 'RHRRGLPVRGQRTHTNARTRKGRKKTVAGKKKAGK' A
#
# COMPACT_ATOMS: atom_id res chain seq x y z
N ARG A 1 -12.61 -3.39 -6.62
CA ARG A 1 -11.34 -2.62 -6.63
C ARG A 1 -11.55 -1.10 -6.53
N HIS A 2 -12.53 -0.53 -7.23
CA HIS A 2 -12.80 0.92 -7.22
C HIS A 2 -13.05 1.50 -5.81
N ARG A 3 -14.01 0.93 -5.06
CA ARG A 3 -14.30 1.35 -3.67
C ARG A 3 -13.15 1.16 -2.67
N ARG A 4 -12.23 0.22 -2.95
CA ARG A 4 -11.09 -0.12 -2.08
C ARG A 4 -9.79 0.63 -2.46
N GLY A 5 -9.84 1.56 -3.42
CA GLY A 5 -8.64 2.26 -3.88
C GLY A 5 -7.59 1.35 -4.54
N LEU A 6 -8.02 0.29 -5.23
CA LEU A 6 -7.11 -0.63 -5.93
C LEU A 6 -7.17 -0.45 -7.47
N PRO A 7 -6.07 -0.69 -8.20
CA PRO A 7 -6.02 -0.56 -9.68
C PRO A 7 -7.02 -1.49 -10.36
N VAL A 8 -7.87 -1.05 -11.29
CA VAL A 8 -9.01 -1.86 -11.77
C VAL A 8 -8.66 -2.81 -12.93
N ARG A 9 -7.59 -2.58 -13.69
CA ARG A 9 -7.28 -3.31 -14.93
C ARG A 9 -6.35 -4.52 -14.70
N GLY A 10 -6.57 -5.27 -13.63
CA GLY A 10 -5.79 -6.49 -13.36
C GLY A 10 -4.33 -6.26 -12.94
N GLN A 11 -3.89 -5.01 -12.71
CA GLN A 11 -2.50 -4.75 -12.32
C GLN A 11 -2.12 -5.40 -10.98
N ARG A 12 -0.83 -5.73 -10.83
CA ARG A 12 -0.24 -6.30 -9.61
C ARG A 12 -0.40 -5.35 -8.42
N THR A 13 -0.99 -5.83 -7.33
CA THR A 13 -1.25 -5.02 -6.13
C THR A 13 -0.32 -5.26 -4.96
N HIS A 14 0.55 -6.28 -5.03
CA HIS A 14 1.44 -6.63 -3.92
C HIS A 14 2.57 -5.60 -3.72
N THR A 15 3.25 -5.22 -4.80
CA THR A 15 4.42 -4.33 -4.77
C THR A 15 4.10 -2.92 -5.27
N ASN A 16 3.61 -2.79 -6.50
CA ASN A 16 3.61 -1.52 -7.25
C ASN A 16 2.20 -0.99 -7.56
N ALA A 17 1.47 -0.58 -6.52
CA ALA A 17 0.13 0.01 -6.68
C ALA A 17 -0.02 1.37 -5.96
N ARG A 18 1.09 2.09 -5.75
CA ARG A 18 1.13 3.30 -4.90
C ARG A 18 0.35 4.48 -5.47
N THR A 19 0.28 4.63 -6.79
CA THR A 19 -0.51 5.70 -7.43
C THR A 19 -1.99 5.61 -7.06
N ARG A 20 -2.55 4.39 -6.95
CA ARG A 20 -3.97 4.20 -6.57
C ARG A 20 -4.18 4.00 -5.07
N LYS A 21 -3.25 3.33 -4.37
CA LYS A 21 -3.30 3.08 -2.92
C LYS A 21 -2.95 4.31 -2.07
N GLY A 22 -2.27 5.29 -2.65
CA GLY A 22 -1.70 6.43 -1.93
C GLY A 22 -0.37 6.12 -1.22
N ARG A 23 0.13 7.12 -0.48
CA ARG A 23 1.36 7.05 0.31
C ARG A 23 1.29 5.88 1.31
N LYS A 24 2.43 5.25 1.59
CA LYS A 24 2.50 4.13 2.53
C LYS A 24 2.09 4.60 3.93
N LYS A 25 0.90 4.23 4.38
CA LYS A 25 0.52 4.33 5.78
C LYS A 25 1.27 3.23 6.53
N THR A 26 2.31 3.62 7.25
CA THR A 26 2.97 2.73 8.21
C THR A 26 1.99 2.50 9.35
N VAL A 27 1.66 1.25 9.64
CA VAL A 27 0.96 0.93 10.90
C VAL A 27 1.98 1.21 12.00
N ALA A 28 1.74 2.27 12.79
CA ALA A 28 2.54 2.53 13.98
C ALA A 28 2.37 1.34 14.94
N GLY A 29 3.48 0.77 15.42
CA GLY A 29 3.41 -0.42 16.30
C GLY A 29 4.57 -1.42 16.18
N LYS A 30 5.52 -1.23 15.27
CA LYS A 30 6.81 -1.91 15.38
C LYS A 30 7.86 -0.90 15.78
N LYS A 31 8.39 -1.01 17.01
CA LYS A 31 9.67 -0.37 17.37
C LYS A 31 10.60 -0.62 16.18
N LYS A 32 11.20 0.44 15.62
CA LYS A 32 12.42 0.24 14.83
C LYS A 32 13.33 -0.58 15.75
N ALA A 33 13.73 -1.79 15.33
CA ALA A 33 14.87 -2.43 15.96
C ALA A 33 16.01 -1.42 15.77
N GLY A 34 16.38 -0.75 16.86
CA GLY A 34 17.43 0.24 16.85
C GLY A 34 18.75 -0.48 16.75
N LYS A 35 19.29 -0.56 15.53
CA LYS A 35 20.64 -0.16 15.16
C LYS A 35 20.71 -0.14 13.63
#